data_AF-A0A1D3UA25-F1
#
_entry.id   AF-A0A1D3UA25-F1
#
_cell.length_a   1.000
_cell.length_b   1.000
_cell.length_c   1.000
_cell.angle_alpha   90.00
_cell.angle_beta   90.00
_cell.angle_gamma   90.00
#
_symmetry.space_group_name_H-M   'P 1'
#
loop_
_entity.id
_entity.type
_entity.pdbx_description
1 polymer ?
#
loop_
_entity_poly.entity_id
_entity_poly.type
_entity_poly.pdbx_seq_one_letter_code
_entity_poly.pdbx_strand_id
1 'polypeptide(L)'
;MKKCDMLVHLLFLVLITIRCTNQFVFPNNTIVIKNPNAKNICRSKRNVNIYAKKKNRKVVVIECTEARKYGKQPSRYVTEKNKVNTPKKLQLYKYNKYLKRRTLHVEIK
;
A
#
# COMPACT_ATOMS: atom_id res chain seq x y z
N MET A 1 40.02 24.58 -18.79
CA MET A 1 39.87 23.83 -17.52
C MET A 1 41.06 22.91 -17.41
N LYS A 2 41.87 23.02 -16.35
CA LYS A 2 43.18 22.36 -16.29
C LYS A 2 42.98 20.85 -16.11
N LYS A 3 43.81 20.02 -16.74
CA LYS A 3 43.74 18.54 -16.67
C LYS A 3 43.68 18.02 -15.22
N CYS A 4 44.21 18.77 -14.25
CA CYS A 4 44.15 18.44 -12.83
C CYS A 4 42.73 18.51 -12.23
N ASP A 5 41.85 19.39 -12.70
CA ASP A 5 40.50 19.56 -12.14
C ASP A 5 39.58 18.37 -12.49
N MET A 6 39.77 17.75 -13.66
CA MET A 6 39.00 16.59 -14.12
C MET A 6 39.31 15.31 -13.31
N LEU A 7 40.57 15.12 -12.91
CA LEU A 7 40.98 13.99 -12.07
C LEU A 7 40.43 14.10 -10.65
N VAL A 8 40.36 15.33 -10.11
CA VAL A 8 39.77 15.58 -8.79
C VAL A 8 38.28 15.28 -8.78
N HIS A 9 37.54 15.67 -9.82
CA HIS A 9 36.11 15.33 -9.94
C HIS A 9 35.86 13.83 -10.13
N LEU A 10 36.71 13.12 -10.89
CA LEU A 10 36.61 11.68 -11.07
C LEU A 10 36.86 10.94 -9.75
N LEU A 11 37.87 11.35 -8.97
CA LEU A 11 38.13 10.81 -7.64
C LEU A 11 36.98 11.11 -6.66
N PHE A 12 36.37 12.29 -6.74
CA PHE A 12 35.23 12.66 -5.90
C PHE A 12 33.98 11.81 -6.21
N LEU A 13 33.69 11.57 -7.50
CA LEU A 13 32.61 10.68 -7.94
C LEU A 13 32.83 9.22 -7.50
N VAL A 14 34.06 8.73 -7.59
CA VAL A 14 34.43 7.37 -7.12
C VAL A 14 34.25 7.25 -5.61
N LEU A 15 34.68 8.24 -4.82
CA LEU A 15 34.47 8.25 -3.36
C LEU A 15 32.98 8.31 -2.96
N ILE A 16 32.14 9.02 -3.72
CA ILE A 16 30.69 9.05 -3.51
C ILE A 16 30.08 7.67 -3.75
N THR A 17 30.48 6.97 -4.82
CA THR A 17 29.98 5.60 -5.11
C THR A 17 30.45 4.56 -4.09
N ILE A 18 31.67 4.68 -3.54
CA ILE A 18 32.22 3.78 -2.51
C ILE A 18 31.48 3.92 -1.17
N ARG A 19 31.01 5.12 -0.82
CA ARG A 19 30.20 5.32 0.40
C ARG A 19 28.77 4.78 0.28
N CYS A 20 28.27 4.56 -0.93
CA CYS A 20 26.90 4.09 -1.16
C CYS A 20 26.74 2.55 -1.13
N THR A 21 27.81 1.77 -1.14
CA THR A 21 27.72 0.29 -1.08
C THR A 21 27.77 -0.29 0.33
N ASN A 22 28.12 0.51 1.36
CA ASN A 22 28.32 0.02 2.73
C ASN A 22 27.16 0.25 3.70
N GLN A 23 25.96 0.57 3.21
CA GLN A 23 24.76 0.62 4.06
C GLN A 23 23.76 -0.49 3.68
N PHE A 24 24.22 -1.75 3.72
CA PHE A 24 23.30 -2.88 3.78
C PHE A 24 23.92 -4.03 4.59
N VAL A 25 24.18 -3.75 5.86
CA VAL A 25 24.42 -4.77 6.88
C VAL A 25 23.11 -4.96 7.62
N PHE A 26 22.46 -6.11 7.44
CA PHE A 26 21.36 -6.55 8.29
C PHE A 26 21.89 -6.79 9.71
N PRO A 27 21.33 -6.15 10.76
CA PRO A 27 21.63 -6.53 12.13
C PRO A 27 20.93 -7.84 12.46
N ASN A 28 21.67 -8.95 12.40
CA ASN A 28 21.24 -10.25 12.90
C ASN A 28 21.29 -10.25 14.44
N ASN A 29 20.36 -9.53 15.06
CA ASN A 29 20.24 -9.45 16.52
C ASN A 29 18.80 -9.76 16.94
N THR A 30 18.24 -10.88 16.46
CA THR A 30 17.11 -11.50 17.15
C THR A 30 17.64 -12.11 18.44
N ILE A 31 17.55 -11.35 19.52
CA ILE A 31 17.55 -11.88 20.88
C ILE A 31 16.38 -12.85 20.93
N VAL A 32 16.69 -14.15 20.99
CA VAL A 32 15.71 -15.20 21.27
C VAL A 32 15.22 -14.94 22.69
N ILE A 33 14.09 -14.26 22.82
CA ILE A 33 13.33 -14.23 24.06
C ILE A 33 12.86 -15.68 24.26
N LYS A 34 13.60 -16.46 25.05
CA LYS A 34 13.08 -17.69 25.66
C LYS A 34 11.96 -17.25 26.59
N ASN A 35 10.75 -17.12 26.05
CA ASN A 35 9.61 -16.69 26.83
C ASN A 35 9.39 -17.74 27.94
N PRO A 36 9.43 -17.35 29.23
CA PRO A 36 9.32 -18.31 30.31
C PRO A 36 7.93 -18.91 30.29
N ASN A 37 7.94 -20.24 30.37
CA ASN A 37 6.85 -21.17 30.57
C ASN A 37 5.65 -20.55 31.34
N ALA A 38 4.66 -20.03 30.61
CA ALA A 38 3.41 -19.56 31.19
C ALA A 38 2.61 -20.79 31.64
N LYS A 39 2.66 -21.07 32.94
CA LYS A 39 1.87 -22.12 33.58
C LYS A 39 0.38 -21.84 33.38
N ASN A 40 -0.31 -22.90 32.94
CA ASN A 40 -1.72 -22.98 32.61
C ASN A 40 -2.64 -22.33 33.66
N ILE A 41 -3.50 -21.40 33.23
CA ILE A 41 -4.75 -21.08 33.93
C ILE A 41 -5.89 -21.07 32.91
N CYS A 42 -6.87 -21.94 33.18
CA CYS A 42 -8.15 -22.18 32.49
C CYS A 42 -8.15 -22.56 30.98
N ARG A 43 -7.89 -23.84 30.70
CA ARG A 43 -8.27 -24.49 29.42
C ARG A 43 -9.77 -24.80 29.40
N SER A 44 -10.61 -23.81 29.11
CA SER A 44 -11.88 -24.09 28.43
C SER A 44 -11.52 -24.58 27.03
N LYS A 45 -11.48 -25.90 26.80
CA LYS A 45 -11.39 -26.50 25.45
C LYS A 45 -12.69 -26.23 24.70
N ARG A 46 -12.92 -24.96 24.33
CA ARG A 46 -13.87 -24.65 23.27
C ARG A 46 -13.13 -25.01 21.98
N ASN A 47 -13.58 -26.09 21.34
CA ASN A 47 -13.24 -26.38 19.95
C ASN A 47 -13.83 -25.24 19.11
N VAL A 48 -13.08 -24.14 18.97
CA VAL A 48 -13.42 -23.09 18.01
C VAL A 48 -13.06 -23.68 16.67
N ASN A 49 -14.06 -24.22 15.94
CA ASN A 49 -13.87 -24.49 14.53
C ASN A 49 -13.61 -23.15 13.85
N ILE A 50 -12.33 -22.85 13.59
CA ILE A 50 -11.90 -21.70 12.79
C ILE A 50 -12.18 -22.05 11.33
N TYR A 51 -13.46 -22.16 10.97
CA TYR A 51 -13.81 -22.06 9.56
C TYR A 51 -13.38 -20.66 9.14
N ALA A 52 -12.43 -20.57 8.21
CA ALA A 52 -12.03 -19.32 7.60
C ALA A 52 -13.29 -18.70 6.97
N LYS A 53 -13.96 -17.80 7.70
CA LYS A 53 -15.17 -17.13 7.24
C LYS A 53 -14.83 -16.44 5.93
N LYS A 54 -15.45 -16.89 4.84
CA LYS A 54 -15.35 -16.24 3.53
C LYS A 54 -15.63 -14.75 3.72
N LYS A 55 -14.63 -13.90 3.49
CA LYS A 55 -14.80 -12.44 3.62
C LYS A 55 -15.80 -11.99 2.55
N ASN A 56 -16.97 -11.52 2.97
CA ASN A 56 -17.99 -10.96 2.09
C ASN A 56 -17.62 -9.58 1.50
N ARG A 57 -16.48 -9.01 1.94
CA ARG A 57 -15.93 -7.76 1.42
C ARG A 57 -15.06 -8.03 0.19
N LYS A 58 -15.32 -7.27 -0.88
CA LYS A 58 -14.57 -7.30 -2.14
C LYS A 58 -13.95 -5.93 -2.39
N VAL A 59 -12.68 -5.91 -2.81
CA VAL A 59 -12.01 -4.70 -3.32
C VAL A 59 -12.59 -4.35 -4.68
N VAL A 60 -13.05 -3.11 -4.84
CA VAL A 60 -13.67 -2.57 -6.05
C VAL A 60 -13.05 -1.23 -6.41
N VAL A 61 -13.03 -0.94 -7.71
CA VAL A 61 -12.56 0.33 -8.24
C VAL A 61 -13.77 1.18 -8.65
N ILE A 62 -13.83 2.42 -8.18
CA ILE A 62 -14.84 3.41 -8.58
C ILE A 62 -14.19 4.46 -9.47
N GLU A 63 -14.89 4.89 -10.52
CA GLU A 63 -14.40 5.85 -11.52
C GLU A 63 -15.36 7.02 -11.72
N CYS A 64 -14.80 8.22 -11.92
CA CYS A 64 -15.57 9.43 -12.22
C CYS A 64 -16.37 9.29 -13.52
N THR A 65 -17.66 9.61 -13.48
CA THR A 65 -18.57 9.54 -14.64
C THR A 65 -18.51 10.77 -15.55
N GLU A 66 -18.13 11.92 -15.00
CA GLU A 66 -18.21 13.20 -15.70
C GLU A 66 -16.97 13.48 -16.56
N ALA A 67 -15.79 13.07 -16.10
CA ALA A 67 -14.51 13.48 -16.68
C ALA A 67 -14.37 13.16 -18.18
N ARG A 68 -14.84 11.98 -18.61
CA ARG A 68 -14.79 11.55 -20.02
C ARG A 68 -15.59 12.48 -20.93
N LYS A 69 -16.71 13.05 -20.45
CA LYS A 69 -17.54 14.00 -21.21
C LYS A 69 -16.81 15.32 -21.47
N TYR A 70 -15.92 15.71 -20.56
CA TYR A 70 -15.10 16.91 -20.68
C TYR A 70 -13.75 16.66 -21.37
N GLY A 71 -13.53 15.47 -21.95
CA GLY A 71 -12.25 15.10 -22.55
C GLY A 71 -11.08 15.02 -21.55
N LYS A 72 -11.38 14.91 -20.24
CA LYS A 72 -10.37 14.78 -19.17
C LYS A 72 -10.25 13.32 -18.74
N GLN A 73 -9.07 12.95 -18.23
CA GLN A 73 -8.87 11.63 -17.66
C GLN A 73 -9.80 11.43 -16.45
N PRO A 74 -10.52 10.29 -16.34
CA PRO A 74 -11.34 10.02 -15.17
C PRO A 74 -10.49 9.64 -13.96
N SER A 75 -10.82 10.21 -12.81
CA SER A 75 -10.21 9.82 -11.52
C SER A 75 -10.75 8.47 -11.08
N ARG A 76 -9.86 7.60 -10.54
CA ARG A 76 -10.17 6.26 -10.05
C ARG A 76 -9.75 6.11 -8.59
N TYR A 77 -10.58 5.42 -7.80
CA TYR A 77 -10.31 5.10 -6.41
C TYR A 77 -10.53 3.62 -6.14
N VAL A 78 -9.66 3.04 -5.30
CA VAL A 78 -9.80 1.67 -4.81
C VAL A 78 -10.50 1.73 -3.46
N THR A 79 -11.56 0.94 -3.29
CA THR A 79 -12.36 0.86 -2.06
C THR A 79 -12.79 -0.59 -1.82
N GLU A 80 -13.30 -0.89 -0.63
CA GLU A 80 -13.92 -2.18 -0.35
C GLU A 80 -15.43 -2.02 -0.25
N LYS A 81 -16.18 -2.97 -0.82
CA LYS A 81 -17.64 -3.07 -0.61
C LYS A 81 -18.03 -4.43 -0.08
N ASN A 82 -19.11 -4.49 0.69
CA ASN A 82 -19.70 -5.75 1.11
C ASN A 82 -20.76 -6.18 0.08
N LYS A 83 -20.49 -7.26 -0.67
CA LYS A 83 -21.37 -7.72 -1.75
C LYS A 83 -22.77 -8.10 -1.27
N VAL A 84 -22.89 -8.56 -0.01
CA VAL A 84 -24.17 -9.00 0.57
C VAL A 84 -25.05 -7.81 0.93
N ASN A 85 -24.49 -6.82 1.62
CA ASN A 85 -25.26 -5.67 2.08
C ASN A 85 -25.53 -4.67 0.94
N THR A 86 -24.57 -4.50 0.03
CA THR A 86 -24.67 -3.57 -1.11
C THR A 86 -24.48 -4.33 -2.43
N PRO A 87 -25.54 -5.00 -2.93
CA PRO A 87 -25.47 -5.77 -4.17
C PRO A 87 -25.37 -4.88 -5.42
N LYS A 88 -25.94 -3.66 -5.36
CA LYS A 88 -25.89 -2.67 -6.46
C LYS A 88 -24.47 -2.10 -6.65
N LYS A 89 -24.24 -1.44 -7.78
CA LYS A 89 -22.98 -0.72 -8.04
C LYS A 89 -22.77 0.37 -6.99
N LEU A 90 -21.56 0.44 -6.42
CA LEU A 90 -21.21 1.48 -5.46
C LEU A 90 -21.16 2.85 -6.17
N GLN A 91 -21.87 3.83 -5.61
CA GLN A 91 -21.90 5.21 -6.11
C GLN A 91 -21.52 6.13 -4.96
N LEU A 92 -20.42 6.87 -5.10
CA LEU A 92 -19.91 7.76 -4.08
C LEU A 92 -19.44 9.08 -4.69
N TYR A 93 -19.69 10.18 -4.00
CA TYR A 93 -19.08 11.46 -4.34
C TYR A 93 -17.64 11.48 -3.83
N LYS A 94 -16.69 11.61 -4.75
CA LYS A 94 -15.26 11.77 -4.46
C LYS A 94 -14.72 12.99 -5.18
N TYR A 95 -13.65 13.56 -4.64
CA TYR A 95 -12.93 14.63 -5.30
C TYR A 95 -12.33 14.11 -6.60
N ASN A 96 -12.38 14.90 -7.67
CA ASN A 96 -11.69 14.59 -8.91
C ASN A 96 -10.57 15.62 -9.12
N LYS A 97 -9.31 15.15 -9.10
CA LYS A 97 -8.12 16.01 -9.27
C LYS A 97 -8.04 16.71 -10.64
N TYR A 98 -8.67 16.15 -11.69
CA TYR A 98 -8.62 16.70 -13.04
C TYR A 98 -9.67 17.80 -13.26
N LEU A 99 -10.83 17.69 -12.61
CA LEU A 99 -11.90 18.69 -12.65
C LEU A 99 -11.85 19.66 -11.47
N LYS A 100 -10.99 19.40 -10.48
CA LYS A 100 -10.81 20.18 -9.25
C LYS A 100 -12.11 20.38 -8.44
N ARG A 101 -13.02 19.40 -8.48
CA ARG A 101 -14.30 19.43 -7.76
C ARG A 101 -14.78 18.04 -7.35
N ARG A 102 -15.75 17.94 -6.44
CA ARG A 102 -16.42 16.67 -6.11
C ARG A 102 -17.36 16.27 -7.25
N THR A 103 -17.27 15.00 -7.64
CA THR A 103 -18.03 14.43 -8.76
C THR A 103 -18.51 13.03 -8.42
N LEU A 104 -19.50 12.54 -9.15
CA LEU A 104 -20.05 11.21 -8.95
C LEU A 104 -19.10 10.14 -9.49
N HIS A 105 -18.65 9.23 -8.62
CA HIS A 105 -17.85 8.06 -8.97
C HIS A 105 -18.68 6.79 -8.85
N VAL A 106 -18.62 5.94 -9.87
CA VAL A 106 -19.39 4.70 -9.97
C VAL A 106 -18.44 3.51 -10.12
N GLU A 107 -18.79 2.40 -9.49
CA GLU A 107 -18.06 1.13 -9.60
C GLU A 107 -17.95 0.63 -11.05
N ILE A 108 -16.73 0.27 -11.43
CA ILE A 108 -16.41 -0.39 -12.70
C ILE A 108 -16.48 -1.91 -12.51
N LYS A 109 -16.95 -2.63 -13.54
CA LYS A 109 -17.02 -4.10 -13.57
C LYS A 109 -15.65 -4.70 -13.87
#